data_AF-A0A941YEY7-F1
#
_entry.id   AF-A0A941YEY7-F1
#
_cell.length_a   1.000
_cell.length_b   1.000
_cell.length_c   1.000
_cell.angle_alpha   90.00
_cell.angle_beta   90.00
_cell.angle_gamma   90.00
#
_symmetry.space_group_name_H-M   'P 1'
#
loop_
_entity.id
_entity.type
_entity.pdbx_description
1 polymer ?
#
loop_
_entity_poly.entity_id
_entity_poly.type
_entity_poly.pdbx_seq_one_letter_code
_entity_poly.pdbx_strand_id
1 'polypeptide(L)'
;MIGLAVVPAVSSAQTWLTASPSATTYYGGSLFNFTNDSATDLLLTGRFDLNLSGAGGSSNSYQVYTKSSALSGQETDASVWTLLGTSAVASSNPQGSFTTIDVGNTFVVGAGQTIGLAVFLATGPDSNGDFPSDGFIGYSSGAHSYSDGMATISTGLTKGYRGGFDPGVDQLFDVDTFSPRSWSGRVEYAPVPEPASLAALGLFSIGLFARKRKKS
;
A
#
# COMPACT_ATOMS: atom_id res chain seq x y z
N MET A 1 3.96 44.67 4.68
CA MET A 1 4.38 43.36 5.23
C MET A 1 3.16 42.46 5.29
N ILE A 2 3.04 41.51 4.36
CA ILE A 2 1.99 40.48 4.38
C ILE A 2 2.56 39.34 5.22
N GLY A 3 2.00 39.11 6.41
CA GLY A 3 2.36 37.98 7.26
C GLY A 3 1.77 36.71 6.66
N LEU A 4 2.62 35.82 6.16
CA LEU A 4 2.22 34.48 5.74
C LEU A 4 1.76 33.72 7.00
N ALA A 5 0.45 33.51 7.15
CA ALA A 5 -0.08 32.68 8.21
C ALA A 5 0.21 31.21 7.85
N VAL A 6 1.12 30.58 8.59
CA VAL A 6 1.34 29.14 8.52
C VAL A 6 0.11 28.47 9.11
N VAL A 7 -0.70 27.82 8.27
CA VAL A 7 -1.78 26.95 8.74
C VAL A 7 -1.11 25.66 9.24
N PRO A 8 -1.29 25.28 10.52
CA PRO A 8 -0.74 24.03 11.01
C PRO A 8 -1.41 22.87 10.25
N ALA A 9 -0.60 22.04 9.61
CA ALA A 9 -1.06 20.81 9.01
C ALA A 9 -1.60 19.91 10.13
N VAL A 10 -2.89 19.57 10.07
CA VAL A 10 -3.47 18.59 10.98
C VAL A 10 -2.97 17.23 10.49
N SER A 11 -1.97 16.68 11.17
CA SER A 11 -1.55 15.30 10.97
C SER A 11 -2.71 14.38 11.36
N SER A 12 -3.40 13.79 10.38
CA SER A 12 -4.31 12.68 10.67
C SER A 12 -3.52 11.51 11.23
N ALA A 13 -4.12 10.78 12.18
CA ALA A 13 -3.50 9.58 12.71
C ALA A 13 -3.41 8.54 11.58
N GLN A 14 -2.19 8.03 11.33
CA GLN A 14 -1.96 6.95 10.40
C GLN A 14 -2.45 5.64 11.03
N THR A 15 -3.15 4.84 10.24
CA THR A 15 -3.70 3.54 10.65
C THR A 15 -3.12 2.43 9.80
N TRP A 16 -2.85 1.28 10.43
CA TRP A 16 -2.35 0.08 9.77
C TRP A 16 -3.41 -1.00 9.72
N LEU A 17 -3.91 -1.29 8.51
CA LEU A 17 -4.79 -2.44 8.30
C LEU A 17 -3.94 -3.70 8.20
N THR A 18 -4.05 -4.58 9.20
CA THR A 18 -3.19 -5.77 9.33
C THR A 18 -3.86 -7.02 8.77
N ALA A 19 -3.19 -7.66 7.82
CA ALA A 19 -3.40 -9.06 7.47
C ALA A 19 -2.45 -9.95 8.29
N SER A 20 -2.81 -11.23 8.49
CA SER A 20 -2.17 -12.17 9.43
C SER A 20 -0.63 -12.03 9.54
N PRO A 21 -0.04 -11.96 10.75
CA PRO A 21 1.40 -11.75 10.91
C PRO A 21 2.27 -12.99 10.64
N SER A 22 1.70 -14.20 10.61
CA SER A 22 2.47 -15.43 10.47
C SER A 22 2.46 -15.93 9.02
N ALA A 23 3.57 -15.81 8.29
CA ALA A 23 3.71 -16.40 6.96
C ALA A 23 4.29 -17.83 7.03
N THR A 24 3.64 -18.77 6.35
CA THR A 24 4.06 -20.18 6.22
C THR A 24 4.59 -20.51 4.83
N THR A 25 4.30 -19.69 3.83
CA THR A 25 4.75 -19.86 2.44
C THR A 25 5.11 -18.52 1.82
N TYR A 26 5.97 -18.50 0.79
CA TYR A 26 6.53 -17.27 0.23
C TYR A 26 6.54 -17.32 -1.30
N TYR A 27 6.20 -16.20 -1.93
CA TYR A 27 6.07 -16.08 -3.39
C TYR A 27 6.47 -14.70 -3.90
N GLY A 28 6.53 -14.54 -5.23
CA GLY A 28 7.05 -13.36 -5.90
C GLY A 28 6.17 -12.12 -5.80
N GLY A 29 4.84 -12.30 -5.80
CA GLY A 29 3.91 -11.18 -5.80
C GLY A 29 2.55 -11.49 -5.20
N SER A 30 1.91 -10.45 -4.67
CA SER A 30 0.61 -10.49 -4.02
C SER A 30 -0.37 -9.56 -4.71
N LEU A 31 -1.54 -10.07 -5.07
CA LEU A 31 -2.65 -9.26 -5.55
C LEU A 31 -3.77 -9.34 -4.51
N PHE A 32 -4.33 -8.21 -4.10
CA PHE A 32 -5.49 -8.18 -3.19
C PHE A 32 -6.40 -6.97 -3.47
N ASN A 33 -7.64 -7.03 -2.98
CA ASN A 33 -8.52 -5.88 -3.00
C ASN A 33 -8.36 -5.07 -1.71
N PHE A 34 -8.42 -3.75 -1.85
CA PHE A 34 -8.58 -2.82 -0.74
C PHE A 34 -9.90 -2.06 -0.93
N THR A 35 -10.76 -2.14 0.06
CA THR A 35 -12.07 -1.49 0.09
C THR A 35 -12.06 -0.42 1.17
N ASN A 36 -12.47 0.79 0.81
CA ASN A 36 -12.77 1.84 1.78
C ASN A 36 -14.23 1.69 2.22
N ASP A 37 -14.43 1.20 3.45
CA ASP A 37 -15.76 1.00 4.03
C ASP A 37 -16.29 2.26 4.74
N SER A 38 -15.46 3.29 4.85
CA SER A 38 -15.80 4.53 5.53
C SER A 38 -16.65 5.46 4.66
N ALA A 39 -17.22 6.48 5.30
CA ALA A 39 -17.99 7.53 4.62
C ALA A 39 -17.11 8.65 4.01
N THR A 40 -15.80 8.59 4.20
CA THR A 40 -14.83 9.60 3.75
C THR A 40 -13.75 8.97 2.90
N ASP A 41 -13.05 9.77 2.10
CA ASP A 41 -11.92 9.26 1.33
C ASP A 41 -10.76 8.85 2.23
N LEU A 42 -10.05 7.79 1.85
CA LEU A 42 -8.84 7.33 2.51
C LEU A 42 -7.64 7.56 1.59
N LEU A 43 -6.53 8.03 2.16
CA LEU A 43 -5.26 8.18 1.49
C LEU A 43 -4.37 6.99 1.86
N LEU A 44 -4.05 6.14 0.89
CA LEU A 44 -2.94 5.20 1.03
C LEU A 44 -1.64 6.00 1.06
N THR A 45 -0.82 5.82 2.10
CA THR A 45 0.36 6.65 2.32
C THR A 45 1.56 6.25 1.47
N GLY A 46 1.48 5.11 0.76
CA GLY A 46 2.61 4.51 0.06
C GLY A 46 3.46 3.60 0.94
N ARG A 47 3.10 3.42 2.22
CA ARG A 47 3.81 2.54 3.15
C ARG A 47 3.09 1.20 3.32
N PHE A 48 3.86 0.13 3.19
CA PHE A 48 3.37 -1.24 3.31
C PHE A 48 4.33 -2.04 4.18
N ASP A 49 3.78 -2.82 5.11
CA ASP A 49 4.56 -3.79 5.88
C ASP A 49 4.45 -5.15 5.18
N LEU A 50 5.57 -5.74 4.83
CA LEU A 50 5.63 -7.06 4.21
C LEU A 50 6.27 -8.06 5.16
N ASN A 51 5.72 -9.26 5.26
CA ASN A 51 6.44 -10.39 5.84
C ASN A 51 7.31 -11.01 4.75
N LEU A 52 8.63 -10.90 4.86
CA LEU A 52 9.56 -11.27 3.79
C LEU A 52 10.31 -12.56 4.15
N SER A 53 10.63 -13.38 3.14
CA SER A 53 11.50 -14.55 3.33
C SER A 53 12.97 -14.13 3.54
N GLY A 54 13.74 -15.03 4.16
CA GLY A 54 15.19 -14.90 4.30
C GLY A 54 15.67 -14.70 5.75
N ALA A 55 16.98 -14.85 5.93
CA ALA A 55 17.68 -14.52 7.17
C ALA A 55 17.98 -13.02 7.29
N GLY A 56 17.77 -12.29 6.20
CA GLY A 56 18.02 -10.87 6.06
C GLY A 56 19.43 -10.52 5.57
N GLY A 57 19.61 -9.25 5.22
CA GLY A 57 20.89 -8.67 4.77
C GLY A 57 21.00 -8.43 3.26
N SER A 58 20.11 -9.00 2.45
CA SER A 58 20.04 -8.71 1.01
C SER A 58 19.14 -7.50 0.74
N SER A 59 19.57 -6.62 -0.16
CA SER A 59 18.73 -5.52 -0.63
C SER A 59 17.81 -6.01 -1.74
N ASN A 60 16.51 -5.94 -1.51
CA ASN A 60 15.48 -6.30 -2.48
C ASN A 60 14.66 -5.08 -2.90
N SER A 61 14.29 -5.03 -4.18
CA SER A 61 13.40 -4.01 -4.74
C SER A 61 11.97 -4.51 -4.75
N TYR A 62 11.02 -3.65 -4.40
CA TYR A 62 9.59 -3.93 -4.40
C TYR A 62 8.86 -2.88 -5.21
N GLN A 63 7.93 -3.33 -6.04
CA GLN A 63 7.04 -2.48 -6.81
C GLN A 63 5.60 -2.66 -6.33
N VAL A 64 4.90 -1.54 -6.15
CA VAL A 64 3.49 -1.53 -5.79
C VAL A 64 2.70 -0.94 -6.94
N TYR A 65 1.64 -1.61 -7.34
CA TYR A 65 0.72 -1.17 -8.38
C TYR A 65 -0.69 -1.02 -7.83
N THR A 66 -1.42 -0.07 -8.41
CA THR A 66 -2.84 0.17 -8.13
C THR A 66 -3.64 -0.03 -9.40
N LYS A 67 -4.87 -0.53 -9.23
CA LYS A 67 -5.91 -0.58 -10.24
C LYS A 67 -7.15 0.09 -9.66
N SER A 68 -7.77 1.00 -10.39
CA SER A 68 -8.91 1.81 -9.90
C SER A 68 -10.20 1.02 -9.62
N SER A 69 -10.24 -0.26 -9.98
CA SER A 69 -11.32 -1.21 -9.74
C SER A 69 -10.82 -2.51 -9.11
N ALA A 70 -11.74 -3.30 -8.56
CA ALA A 70 -11.43 -4.61 -7.97
C ALA A 70 -10.71 -5.55 -8.93
N LEU A 71 -9.96 -6.52 -8.40
CA LEU A 71 -9.08 -7.44 -9.13
C LEU A 71 -9.74 -8.29 -10.24
N SER A 72 -11.00 -8.69 -10.06
CA SER A 72 -11.61 -9.82 -10.77
C SER A 72 -11.37 -9.83 -12.28
N GLY A 73 -10.72 -10.90 -12.77
CA GLY A 73 -10.55 -11.19 -14.20
C GLY A 73 -9.54 -10.32 -14.92
N GLN A 74 -8.64 -9.68 -14.19
CA GLN A 74 -7.62 -8.75 -14.70
C GLN A 74 -6.24 -9.03 -14.08
N GLU A 75 -6.05 -10.24 -13.56
CA GLU A 75 -4.87 -10.60 -12.80
C GLU A 75 -3.65 -10.85 -13.70
N THR A 76 -3.87 -11.06 -15.01
CA THR A 76 -2.83 -11.28 -16.01
C THR A 76 -2.66 -10.12 -16.99
N ASP A 77 -3.51 -9.08 -16.92
CA ASP A 77 -3.45 -7.94 -17.83
C ASP A 77 -2.67 -6.80 -17.18
N ALA A 78 -1.39 -6.64 -17.54
CA ALA A 78 -0.54 -5.58 -17.01
C ALA A 78 -1.02 -4.17 -17.38
N SER A 79 -1.78 -4.01 -18.48
CA SER A 79 -2.14 -2.70 -19.03
C SER A 79 -3.14 -1.92 -18.17
N VAL A 80 -3.86 -2.60 -17.28
CA VAL A 80 -4.82 -1.97 -16.36
C VAL A 80 -4.18 -1.56 -15.03
N TRP A 81 -2.91 -1.87 -14.81
CA TRP A 81 -2.19 -1.58 -13.59
C TRP A 81 -1.34 -0.33 -13.74
N THR A 82 -1.41 0.55 -12.76
CA THR A 82 -0.57 1.75 -12.68
C THR A 82 0.44 1.58 -11.56
N LEU A 83 1.72 1.79 -11.85
CA LEU A 83 2.78 1.75 -10.85
C LEU A 83 2.55 2.88 -9.84
N LEU A 84 2.31 2.53 -8.58
CA LEU A 84 2.28 3.48 -7.47
C LEU A 84 3.70 3.93 -7.17
N GLY A 85 4.64 2.99 -7.04
CA GLY A 85 6.06 3.33 -6.89
C GLY A 85 6.94 2.13 -6.63
N THR A 86 8.22 2.40 -6.35
CA THR A 86 9.26 1.40 -6.12
C THR A 86 10.04 1.72 -4.87
N SER A 87 10.36 0.71 -4.07
CA SER A 87 11.16 0.84 -2.85
C SER A 87 12.19 -0.27 -2.80
N ALA A 88 13.46 0.08 -2.58
CA ALA A 88 14.49 -0.88 -2.23
C ALA A 88 14.63 -0.93 -0.70
N VAL A 89 14.53 -2.13 -0.13
CA VAL A 89 14.77 -2.34 1.30
C VAL A 89 15.71 -3.50 1.50
N ALA A 90 16.62 -3.38 2.46
CA ALA A 90 17.25 -4.56 3.01
C ALA A 90 16.16 -5.38 3.68
N SER A 91 16.07 -6.67 3.37
CA SER A 91 15.35 -7.61 4.22
C SER A 91 16.08 -7.60 5.57
N SER A 92 15.81 -6.65 6.45
CA SER A 92 16.60 -6.48 7.68
C SER A 92 16.15 -7.41 8.79
N ASN A 93 15.01 -8.08 8.59
CA ASN A 93 14.27 -8.73 9.64
C ASN A 93 14.17 -10.24 9.41
N PRO A 94 14.28 -11.05 10.48
CA PRO A 94 14.07 -12.47 10.38
C PRO A 94 12.62 -12.75 9.97
N GLN A 95 12.43 -13.88 9.28
CA GLN A 95 11.13 -14.46 8.95
C GLN A 95 10.12 -14.30 10.09
N GLY A 96 8.92 -13.78 9.80
CA GLY A 96 7.87 -13.56 10.81
C GLY A 96 7.85 -12.15 11.43
N SER A 97 8.70 -11.24 10.97
CA SER A 97 8.66 -9.81 11.31
C SER A 97 8.32 -8.98 10.08
N PHE A 98 7.58 -7.89 10.28
CA PHE A 98 7.26 -6.97 9.20
C PHE A 98 8.46 -6.13 8.80
N THR A 99 8.64 -5.95 7.49
CA THR A 99 9.58 -5.00 6.90
C THR A 99 8.77 -3.94 6.18
N THR A 100 8.90 -2.68 6.62
CA THR A 100 8.21 -1.57 5.97
C THR A 100 8.91 -1.20 4.67
N ILE A 101 8.16 -1.17 3.58
CA ILE A 101 8.54 -0.51 2.33
C ILE A 101 7.80 0.83 2.23
N ASP A 102 8.44 1.82 1.63
CA ASP A 102 7.85 3.13 1.35
C ASP A 102 8.08 3.46 -0.12
N VAL A 103 7.03 3.40 -0.93
CA VAL A 103 7.11 3.62 -2.38
C VAL A 103 7.05 5.10 -2.77
N GLY A 104 7.01 6.02 -1.80
CA GLY A 104 7.14 7.47 -1.98
C GLY A 104 5.93 8.18 -2.60
N ASN A 105 4.91 7.43 -3.04
CA ASN A 105 3.71 7.97 -3.68
C ASN A 105 2.45 7.50 -2.95
N THR A 106 1.43 8.35 -2.97
CA THR A 106 0.14 8.12 -2.30
C THR A 106 -0.98 7.86 -3.30
N PHE A 107 -2.06 7.22 -2.86
CA PHE A 107 -3.25 6.98 -3.68
C PHE A 107 -4.52 7.25 -2.89
N VAL A 108 -5.48 7.99 -3.45
CA VAL A 108 -6.77 8.27 -2.80
C VAL A 108 -7.77 7.18 -3.20
N VAL A 109 -8.36 6.53 -2.19
CA VAL A 109 -9.45 5.57 -2.32
C VAL A 109 -10.74 6.26 -1.89
N GLY A 110 -11.65 6.46 -2.83
CA GLY A 110 -12.93 7.10 -2.57
C GLY A 110 -13.79 6.34 -1.56
N ALA A 111 -14.66 7.03 -0.83
CA ALA A 111 -15.63 6.39 0.07
C ALA A 111 -16.45 5.30 -0.65
N GLY A 112 -16.52 4.09 -0.07
CA GLY A 112 -17.22 2.93 -0.65
C GLY A 112 -16.52 2.29 -1.86
N GLN A 113 -15.34 2.78 -2.27
CA GLN A 113 -14.62 2.25 -3.42
C GLN A 113 -13.82 1.01 -3.06
N THR A 114 -13.78 0.04 -3.99
CA THR A 114 -12.82 -1.06 -3.98
C THR A 114 -11.82 -0.91 -5.12
N ILE A 115 -10.53 -0.97 -4.77
CA ILE A 115 -9.42 -0.95 -5.72
C ILE A 115 -8.63 -2.26 -5.67
N GLY A 116 -7.91 -2.56 -6.75
CA GLY A 116 -6.90 -3.62 -6.79
C GLY A 116 -5.55 -3.07 -6.36
N LEU A 117 -4.85 -3.83 -5.53
CA LEU A 117 -3.46 -3.61 -5.17
C LEU A 117 -2.63 -4.82 -5.58
N ALA A 118 -1.44 -4.56 -6.14
CA ALA A 118 -0.45 -5.59 -6.41
C ALA A 118 0.89 -5.17 -5.82
N VAL A 119 1.57 -6.10 -5.17
CA VAL A 119 2.92 -5.90 -4.63
C VAL A 119 3.81 -7.01 -5.17
N PHE A 120 4.96 -6.65 -5.71
CA PHE A 120 5.88 -7.58 -6.34
C PHE A 120 7.30 -7.37 -5.85
N LEU A 121 8.01 -8.49 -5.66
CA LEU A 121 9.47 -8.50 -5.59
C LEU A 121 10.00 -8.22 -7.00
N ALA A 122 10.64 -7.07 -7.19
CA ALA A 122 11.17 -6.57 -8.45
C ALA A 122 12.70 -6.70 -8.54
N THR A 123 13.34 -7.38 -7.59
CA THR A 123 14.76 -7.76 -7.73
C THR A 123 14.87 -8.83 -8.81
N GLY A 124 15.52 -8.48 -9.92
CA GLY A 124 15.86 -9.43 -10.98
C GLY A 124 16.96 -10.41 -10.56
N PRO A 125 17.31 -11.36 -11.45
CA PRO A 125 18.43 -12.25 -11.21
C PRO A 125 19.76 -11.49 -11.16
N ASP A 126 20.75 -12.05 -10.47
CA ASP A 126 22.11 -11.53 -10.43
C ASP A 126 22.84 -11.72 -11.78
N SER A 127 24.12 -11.35 -11.84
CA SER A 127 24.94 -11.52 -13.06
C SER A 127 25.11 -12.97 -13.52
N ASN A 128 24.84 -13.95 -12.66
CA ASN A 128 24.92 -15.37 -12.96
C ASN A 128 23.56 -15.94 -13.43
N GLY A 129 22.51 -15.12 -13.41
CA GLY A 129 21.15 -15.58 -13.68
C GLY A 129 20.45 -16.17 -12.45
N ASP A 130 21.07 -16.08 -11.27
CA ASP A 130 20.51 -16.62 -10.04
C ASP A 130 19.51 -15.64 -9.43
N PHE A 131 18.33 -16.13 -9.07
CA PHE A 131 17.32 -15.34 -8.41
C PHE A 131 17.68 -15.09 -6.94
N PRO A 132 17.21 -13.99 -6.34
CA PRO A 132 17.35 -13.80 -4.91
C PRO A 132 16.75 -15.00 -4.18
N SER A 133 17.50 -15.53 -3.21
CA SER A 133 17.03 -16.63 -2.35
C SER A 133 16.12 -16.13 -1.21
N ASP A 134 15.94 -14.82 -1.11
CA ASP A 134 15.19 -14.13 -0.07
C ASP A 134 14.30 -13.02 -0.63
N GLY A 135 13.59 -12.31 0.25
CA GLY A 135 12.76 -11.17 -0.13
C GLY A 135 11.41 -11.53 -0.75
N PHE A 136 11.07 -12.81 -0.86
CA PHE A 136 9.74 -13.25 -1.31
C PHE A 136 8.67 -12.84 -0.29
N ILE A 137 7.47 -12.51 -0.79
CA ILE A 137 6.34 -12.03 0.01
C ILE A 137 5.66 -13.22 0.69
N GLY A 138 5.38 -13.07 1.98
CA GLY A 138 4.83 -14.11 2.84
C GLY A 138 3.30 -14.24 2.79
N TYR A 139 2.85 -15.47 2.94
CA TYR A 139 1.44 -15.88 2.93
C TYR A 139 1.15 -16.91 4.02
N SER A 140 -0.11 -16.98 4.43
CA SER A 140 -0.64 -17.96 5.38
C SER A 140 -1.93 -18.60 4.88
N SER A 141 -2.39 -19.64 5.58
CA SER A 141 -3.70 -20.28 5.38
C SER A 141 -4.80 -19.62 6.25
N GLY A 142 -4.71 -18.30 6.46
CA GLY A 142 -5.56 -17.56 7.40
C GLY A 142 -6.93 -17.19 6.81
N ALA A 143 -7.54 -16.16 7.39
CA ALA A 143 -8.73 -15.53 6.82
C ALA A 143 -8.40 -14.85 5.47
N HIS A 144 -9.39 -14.74 4.58
CA HIS A 144 -9.21 -14.03 3.31
C HIS A 144 -9.76 -12.60 3.32
N SER A 145 -10.27 -12.15 4.46
CA SER A 145 -10.80 -10.81 4.65
C SER A 145 -10.38 -10.29 6.02
N TYR A 146 -9.86 -9.07 6.05
CA TYR A 146 -9.41 -8.38 7.25
C TYR A 146 -9.97 -6.96 7.21
N SER A 147 -10.71 -6.58 8.25
CA SER A 147 -11.32 -5.25 8.35
C SER A 147 -11.03 -4.64 9.71
N ASP A 148 -10.82 -3.33 9.74
CA ASP A 148 -10.76 -2.53 10.96
C ASP A 148 -11.98 -1.60 11.12
N GLY A 149 -13.00 -1.76 10.27
CA GLY A 149 -14.22 -0.96 10.24
C GLY A 149 -14.14 0.30 9.38
N MET A 150 -12.94 0.75 8.98
CA MET A 150 -12.76 1.87 8.04
C MET A 150 -12.33 1.37 6.67
N ALA A 151 -11.52 0.32 6.65
CA ALA A 151 -11.10 -0.35 5.43
C ALA A 151 -11.12 -1.87 5.58
N THR A 152 -11.23 -2.54 4.44
CA THR A 152 -11.17 -3.99 4.32
C THR A 152 -10.14 -4.40 3.28
N ILE A 153 -9.25 -5.32 3.64
CA ILE A 153 -8.41 -6.05 2.69
C ILE A 153 -9.06 -7.40 2.46
N SER A 154 -9.44 -7.66 1.22
CA SER A 154 -9.79 -9.00 0.78
C SER A 154 -8.59 -9.57 0.06
N THR A 155 -7.86 -10.46 0.75
CA THR A 155 -6.63 -11.05 0.24
C THR A 155 -6.93 -11.84 -1.03
N GLY A 156 -6.12 -11.64 -2.05
CA GLY A 156 -6.32 -12.25 -3.35
C GLY A 156 -5.20 -13.19 -3.74
N LEU A 157 -4.98 -13.24 -5.05
CA LEU A 157 -4.17 -14.24 -5.69
C LEU A 157 -2.69 -14.07 -5.39
N THR A 158 -1.98 -15.18 -5.44
CA THR A 158 -0.53 -15.22 -5.30
C THR A 158 0.11 -15.37 -6.66
N LYS A 159 1.19 -14.64 -6.92
CA LYS A 159 2.00 -14.70 -8.14
C LYS A 159 3.32 -15.39 -7.81
N GLY A 160 3.55 -16.54 -8.43
CA GLY A 160 4.82 -17.25 -8.26
C GLY A 160 5.75 -17.00 -9.43
N TYR A 161 7.01 -16.72 -9.12
CA TYR A 161 8.07 -16.75 -10.12
C TYR A 161 8.57 -18.19 -10.23
N ARG A 162 8.14 -18.91 -11.26
CA ARG A 162 8.65 -20.24 -11.56
C ARG A 162 9.29 -20.23 -12.94
N GLY A 163 10.60 -20.40 -13.01
CA GLY A 163 11.33 -20.63 -14.27
C GLY A 163 11.98 -19.41 -14.93
N GLY A 164 12.08 -18.28 -14.24
CA GLY A 164 12.66 -17.05 -14.77
C GLY A 164 11.67 -15.89 -14.61
N PHE A 165 12.12 -14.78 -14.04
CA PHE A 165 11.34 -13.57 -13.88
C PHE A 165 12.18 -12.38 -14.35
N ASP A 166 11.60 -11.58 -15.25
CA ASP A 166 12.12 -10.27 -15.64
C ASP A 166 11.28 -9.22 -14.89
N PRO A 167 11.89 -8.25 -14.17
CA PRO A 167 11.19 -7.17 -13.49
C PRO A 167 10.41 -6.19 -14.39
N GLY A 168 10.32 -6.45 -15.69
CA GLY A 168 9.35 -5.82 -16.58
C GLY A 168 7.90 -6.04 -16.13
N VAL A 169 7.10 -4.97 -16.17
CA VAL A 169 5.69 -4.98 -15.73
C VAL A 169 4.83 -6.01 -16.44
N ASP A 170 5.06 -6.24 -17.74
CA ASP A 170 4.29 -7.23 -18.50
C ASP A 170 4.51 -8.65 -17.95
N GLN A 171 5.74 -8.95 -17.55
CA GLN A 171 6.13 -10.25 -17.01
C GLN A 171 5.69 -10.43 -15.54
N LEU A 172 5.45 -9.34 -14.81
CA LEU A 172 4.94 -9.42 -13.43
C LEU A 172 3.52 -9.99 -13.34
N PHE A 173 2.68 -9.69 -14.34
CA PHE A 173 1.30 -10.13 -14.35
C PHE A 173 1.10 -11.43 -15.14
N ASP A 174 1.95 -11.71 -16.14
CA ASP A 174 1.93 -12.93 -16.97
C ASP A 174 2.67 -14.13 -16.33
N VAL A 175 2.56 -14.30 -15.01
CA VAL A 175 3.13 -15.44 -14.27
C VAL A 175 2.06 -16.28 -13.58
N ASP A 176 2.45 -17.49 -13.21
CA ASP A 176 1.62 -18.47 -12.52
C ASP A 176 0.88 -17.83 -11.35
N THR A 177 -0.44 -18.00 -11.41
CA THR A 177 -1.37 -17.46 -10.41
C THR A 177 -1.93 -18.61 -9.59
N PHE A 178 -1.73 -18.56 -8.28
CA PHE A 178 -2.18 -19.60 -7.36
C PHE A 178 -3.45 -19.19 -6.65
N SER A 179 -4.25 -20.20 -6.28
CA SER A 179 -5.48 -20.11 -5.47
C SER A 179 -5.31 -19.16 -4.28
N PRO A 180 -6.38 -18.47 -3.82
CA PRO A 180 -6.28 -17.45 -2.80
C PRO A 180 -5.50 -17.92 -1.57
N ARG A 181 -4.53 -17.10 -1.16
CA ARG A 181 -3.79 -17.27 0.10
C ARG A 181 -3.95 -15.99 0.91
N SER A 182 -3.89 -16.10 2.22
CA SER A 182 -3.89 -14.91 3.07
C SER A 182 -2.54 -14.24 2.94
N TRP A 183 -2.50 -13.07 2.33
CA TRP A 183 -1.32 -12.22 2.35
C TRP A 183 -0.92 -11.89 3.79
N SER A 184 0.38 -11.91 4.09
CA SER A 184 0.93 -11.55 5.40
C SER A 184 1.61 -10.19 5.32
N GLY A 185 0.90 -9.15 5.76
CA GLY A 185 1.37 -7.78 5.64
C GLY A 185 0.40 -6.76 6.23
N ARG A 186 0.74 -5.48 6.08
CA ARG A 186 -0.13 -4.37 6.47
C ARG A 186 -0.09 -3.23 5.45
N VAL A 187 -1.19 -2.51 5.32
CA VAL A 187 -1.29 -1.31 4.49
C VAL A 187 -1.49 -0.11 5.40
N GLU A 188 -0.67 0.92 5.26
CA GLU A 188 -0.85 2.19 5.96
C GLU A 188 -1.76 3.12 5.16
N TYR A 189 -2.74 3.69 5.85
CA TYR A 189 -3.64 4.68 5.28
C TYR A 189 -4.02 5.75 6.32
N ALA A 190 -4.57 6.85 5.84
CA ALA A 190 -5.09 7.93 6.69
C ALA A 190 -6.37 8.54 6.09
N PRO A 191 -7.31 9.02 6.90
CA PRO A 191 -8.45 9.78 6.40
C PRO A 191 -8.01 11.04 5.65
N VAL A 192 -8.63 11.33 4.50
CA VAL A 192 -8.45 12.59 3.79
C VAL A 192 -9.29 13.67 4.49
N PRO A 193 -8.69 14.77 5.00
CA PRO A 193 -9.47 15.82 5.65
C PRO A 193 -10.49 16.44 4.69
N GLU A 194 -11.75 16.52 5.11
CA GLU A 194 -12.76 17.19 4.29
C GLU A 194 -12.39 18.66 4.05
N PRO A 195 -12.51 19.16 2.81
CA PRO A 195 -12.22 20.56 2.48
C PRO A 195 -13.01 21.56 3.35
N ALA A 196 -14.21 21.17 3.80
CA ALA A 196 -15.08 21.99 4.63
C ALA A 196 -14.46 22.31 6.01
N SER A 197 -13.66 21.41 6.57
CA SER A 197 -12.98 21.64 7.87
C SER A 197 -11.95 22.76 7.78
N LEU A 198 -11.24 22.86 6.65
CA LEU A 198 -10.31 23.96 6.37
C LEU A 198 -11.05 25.28 6.13
N ALA A 199 -12.18 25.24 5.42
CA ALA A 199 -13.00 26.42 5.19
C ALA A 199 -13.60 26.99 6.49
N ALA A 200 -14.06 26.12 7.39
CA ALA A 200 -14.60 26.53 8.69
C ALA A 200 -13.53 27.23 9.55
N LEU A 201 -12.32 26.69 9.63
CA LEU A 201 -11.18 27.33 10.30
C LEU A 201 -10.88 28.71 9.69
N GLY A 202 -10.86 28.81 8.36
CA GLY A 202 -10.69 30.08 7.65
C GLY A 202 -11.73 31.13 8.05
N LEU A 203 -13.01 30.75 8.10
CA LEU A 203 -14.12 31.64 8.46
C LEU A 203 -14.04 32.10 9.94
N PHE A 204 -13.65 31.22 10.87
CA PHE A 204 -13.44 31.59 12.26
C PHE A 204 -12.31 32.63 12.43
N SER A 205 -11.20 32.45 11.72
CA SER A 205 -10.11 33.45 11.73
C SER A 205 -10.56 34.81 11.19
N ILE A 206 -11.30 34.85 10.07
CA ILE A 206 -11.81 36.11 9.50
C ILE A 206 -12.77 36.81 10.47
N GLY A 207 -13.64 36.05 11.15
CA GLY A 207 -14.56 36.58 12.16
C GLY A 207 -13.84 37.24 13.36
N LEU A 208 -12.74 36.65 13.85
CA LEU A 208 -11.94 37.21 14.94
C LEU A 208 -11.24 38.52 14.56
N PHE A 209 -10.73 38.63 13.32
CA PHE A 209 -10.13 39.87 12.83
C PHE A 209 -11.15 40.96 12.55
N ALA A 210 -12.34 40.61 12.03
CA ALA A 210 -13.42 41.57 11.80
C ALA A 210 -13.94 42.20 13.11
N ARG A 211 -13.96 41.44 14.22
CA ARG A 211 -14.44 41.93 15.52
C ARG A 211 -13.51 42.94 16.20
N LYS A 212 -12.19 42.90 15.92
CA LYS A 212 -11.22 43.87 16.47
C LYS A 212 -11.29 45.26 15.84
N ARG A 213 -11.91 45.44 14.67
CA ARG A 213 -11.97 46.74 13.98
C ARG A 213 -13.10 47.68 14.42
N LYS A 214 -14.03 47.24 15.29
CA LYS A 214 -15.23 48.02 15.64
C LYS A 214 -15.12 48.88 16.91
N LYS A 215 -13.91 49.11 17.43
CA LYS A 215 -13.65 50.05 18.53
C LYS A 215 -12.68 51.14 18.08
N SER A 216 -13.18 52.12 17.34
CA SER A 216 -12.61 53.46 17.19
C SER A 216 -13.73 54.44 16.97
#